data_AF-A0A6P9AVZ9-F1
#
_entry.id   AF-A0A6P9AVZ9-F1
#
_cell.length_a   1.000
_cell.length_b   1.000
_cell.length_c   1.000
_cell.angle_alpha   90.00
_cell.angle_beta   90.00
_cell.angle_gamma   90.00
#
_symmetry.space_group_name_H-M   'P 1'
#
loop_
_entity.id
_entity.type
_entity.pdbx_description
1 polymer ?
#
loop_
_entity_poly.entity_id
_entity_poly.type
_entity_poly.pdbx_seq_one_letter_code
_entity_poly.pdbx_strand_id
1 'polypeptide(L)'
;MTSKGPSQLCDSILIFSLQYSAKERDWIRPPSANILGALDLGGASTQISFIPAGLIADPSEAVEFRLYGFNYTIYSHSYLCYGQNQAFQRVIRLILNGGTSDEVAHPCYPKGYQEMVQTASFSGNPCAKPLPSTASSANVTLVGKGNFSLCREKFKAIFNFSGCRDPSSCGFEGIYQPRVNGKFLVGGYANKF
;
A
#
# COMPACT_ATOMS: atom_id res chain seq x y z
N MET A 1 -11.27 9.13 -43.87
CA MET A 1 -11.43 9.99 -42.67
C MET A 1 -11.66 9.06 -41.48
N THR A 2 -10.61 8.72 -40.74
CA THR A 2 -10.72 7.87 -39.54
C THR A 2 -11.20 8.73 -38.38
N SER A 3 -12.34 8.41 -37.79
CA SER A 3 -12.86 9.07 -36.59
C SER A 3 -11.85 8.93 -35.45
N LYS A 4 -11.44 10.06 -34.86
CA LYS A 4 -10.61 10.04 -33.66
C LYS A 4 -11.49 9.62 -32.48
N GLY A 5 -11.07 8.61 -31.73
CA GLY A 5 -11.80 8.12 -30.56
C GLY A 5 -11.84 9.13 -29.40
N PRO A 6 -12.72 8.97 -28.41
CA PRO A 6 -12.87 9.89 -27.29
C PRO A 6 -11.58 10.13 -26.49
N SER A 7 -10.68 9.15 -26.41
CA SER A 7 -9.35 9.30 -25.79
C SER A 7 -8.45 10.31 -26.53
N GLN A 8 -8.48 10.31 -27.87
CA GLN A 8 -7.69 11.23 -28.69
C GLN A 8 -8.21 12.68 -28.62
N LEU A 9 -9.50 12.86 -28.30
CA LEU A 9 -10.08 14.19 -28.08
C LEU A 9 -9.62 14.79 -26.74
N CYS A 10 -9.63 14.00 -25.65
CA CYS A 10 -9.11 14.43 -24.34
C CYS A 10 -7.62 14.80 -24.39
N ASP A 11 -6.81 14.00 -25.11
CA ASP A 11 -5.40 14.30 -25.34
C ASP A 11 -5.19 15.65 -26.05
N SER A 12 -6.07 15.97 -27.01
CA SER A 12 -5.99 17.22 -27.79
C SER A 12 -6.38 18.45 -26.97
N ILE A 13 -7.22 18.29 -25.95
CA ILE A 13 -7.62 19.38 -25.03
C ILE A 13 -6.56 19.59 -23.95
N LEU A 14 -5.95 18.53 -23.43
CA LEU A 14 -4.92 18.65 -22.39
C LEU A 14 -3.64 19.35 -22.89
N ILE A 15 -3.41 19.40 -24.20
CA ILE A 15 -2.25 20.10 -24.78
C ILE A 15 -2.19 21.59 -24.40
N PHE A 16 -3.32 22.24 -24.13
CA PHE A 16 -3.38 23.64 -23.67
C PHE A 16 -2.74 23.86 -22.29
N SER A 17 -2.53 22.80 -21.51
CA SER A 17 -1.83 22.86 -20.21
C SER A 17 -0.31 22.74 -20.34
N LEU A 18 0.22 22.56 -21.55
CA LEU A 18 1.65 22.53 -21.82
C LEU A 18 2.20 23.91 -22.15
N GLN A 19 3.50 24.08 -21.98
CA GLN A 19 4.19 25.27 -22.48
C GLN A 19 4.47 25.09 -23.98
N TYR A 20 4.09 26.07 -24.80
CA TYR A 20 4.48 26.10 -26.21
C TYR A 20 5.91 26.66 -26.34
N SER A 21 6.78 25.97 -27.09
CA SER A 21 8.12 26.47 -27.43
C SER A 21 8.12 27.08 -28.82
N ALA A 22 8.22 28.40 -28.90
CA ALA A 22 8.35 29.10 -30.17
C ALA A 22 9.62 28.69 -30.95
N LYS A 23 10.66 28.23 -30.24
CA LYS A 23 11.91 27.73 -30.84
C LYS A 23 11.72 26.39 -31.53
N GLU A 24 10.98 25.48 -30.92
CA GLU A 24 10.73 24.12 -31.44
C GLU A 24 9.48 24.05 -32.32
N ARG A 25 8.67 25.13 -32.32
CA ARG A 25 7.35 25.22 -32.94
C ARG A 25 6.38 24.12 -32.49
N ASP A 26 6.58 23.61 -31.28
CA ASP A 26 5.79 22.53 -30.70
C ASP A 26 5.55 22.75 -29.20
N TRP A 27 4.61 22.00 -28.63
CA TRP A 27 4.37 21.94 -27.20
C TRP A 27 5.48 21.14 -26.52
N ILE A 28 6.25 21.81 -25.67
CA ILE A 28 7.37 21.16 -24.99
C ILE A 28 6.90 20.46 -23.74
N ARG A 29 7.49 19.28 -23.52
CA ARG A 29 7.46 18.65 -22.20
C ARG A 29 8.08 19.64 -21.22
N PRO A 30 7.41 19.97 -20.10
CA PRO A 30 8.03 20.76 -19.05
C PRO A 30 9.38 20.12 -18.68
N PRO A 31 10.53 20.82 -18.84
CA PRO A 31 11.87 20.23 -18.71
C PRO A 31 12.18 19.63 -17.33
N SER A 32 11.27 19.79 -16.37
CA SER A 32 11.42 19.37 -14.99
C SER A 32 10.07 19.24 -14.29
N ALA A 33 9.14 18.46 -14.84
CA ALA A 33 8.26 17.76 -13.92
C ALA A 33 9.18 16.75 -13.21
N ASN A 34 9.69 17.07 -12.02
CA ASN A 34 10.24 16.06 -11.13
C ASN A 34 9.10 15.07 -10.89
N ILE A 35 9.03 14.00 -11.68
CA ILE A 35 8.02 12.98 -11.50
C ILE A 35 8.41 12.27 -10.21
N LEU A 36 7.60 12.49 -9.20
CA LEU A 36 7.77 11.86 -7.91
C LEU A 36 7.00 10.55 -7.94
N GLY A 37 7.58 9.50 -7.37
CA GLY A 37 6.79 8.36 -6.96
C GLY A 37 5.79 8.75 -5.88
N ALA A 38 4.72 7.98 -5.75
CA ALA A 38 3.72 8.15 -4.72
C ALA A 38 3.73 6.92 -3.82
N LEU A 39 3.78 7.16 -2.51
CA LEU A 39 3.43 6.19 -1.48
C LEU A 39 2.14 6.69 -0.83
N ASP A 40 1.10 5.87 -0.82
CA ASP A 40 -0.17 6.19 -0.17
C ASP A 40 -0.48 5.13 0.87
N LEU A 41 -0.85 5.55 2.07
CA LEU A 41 -1.23 4.66 3.18
C LEU A 41 -2.64 4.98 3.64
N GLY A 42 -3.61 4.20 3.18
CA GLY A 42 -4.99 4.26 3.66
C GLY A 42 -5.24 3.42 4.91
N GLY A 43 -6.49 3.37 5.35
CA GLY A 43 -6.90 2.48 6.45
C GLY A 43 -6.96 1.00 6.03
N ALA A 44 -7.29 0.71 4.77
CA ALA A 44 -7.50 -0.65 4.27
C ALA A 44 -6.37 -1.18 3.38
N SER A 45 -5.73 -0.32 2.60
CA SER A 45 -4.65 -0.65 1.67
C SER A 45 -3.52 0.37 1.72
N THR A 46 -2.39 0.03 1.11
CA THR A 46 -1.30 0.95 0.82
C THR A 46 -0.84 0.77 -0.62
N GLN A 47 -0.41 1.85 -1.25
CA GLN A 47 -0.04 1.89 -2.65
C GLN A 47 1.39 2.40 -2.82
N ILE A 48 2.04 1.90 -3.86
CA ILE A 48 3.31 2.41 -4.35
C ILE A 48 3.20 2.54 -5.87
N SER A 49 3.54 3.73 -6.39
CA SER A 49 3.54 4.00 -7.83
C SER A 49 4.75 4.84 -8.21
N PHE A 50 5.53 4.43 -9.21
CA PHE A 50 6.71 5.18 -9.66
C PHE A 50 7.18 4.75 -11.06
N ILE A 51 8.03 5.57 -11.68
CA ILE A 51 8.75 5.22 -12.92
C ILE A 51 10.07 4.52 -12.53
N PRO A 52 10.23 3.21 -12.79
CA PRO A 52 11.47 2.52 -12.52
C PRO A 52 12.60 2.97 -13.47
N ALA A 53 13.86 2.73 -13.09
CA ALA A 53 15.02 3.07 -13.92
C ALA A 53 15.17 2.14 -15.15
N GLY A 54 14.58 0.95 -15.09
CA GLY A 54 14.59 -0.05 -16.17
C GLY A 54 13.18 -0.48 -16.56
N LEU A 55 13.10 -1.51 -17.41
CA LEU A 55 11.83 -2.08 -17.85
C LEU A 55 11.07 -2.72 -16.68
N ILE A 56 9.74 -2.67 -16.75
CA ILE A 56 8.87 -3.42 -15.85
C ILE A 56 8.80 -4.85 -16.37
N ALA A 57 9.41 -5.80 -15.65
CA ALA A 57 9.51 -7.19 -16.09
C ALA A 57 8.17 -7.94 -16.01
N ASP A 58 7.28 -7.56 -15.09
CA ASP A 58 5.92 -8.08 -15.00
C ASP A 58 4.92 -7.07 -15.63
N PRO A 59 4.38 -7.35 -16.83
CA PRO A 59 3.44 -6.46 -17.49
C PRO A 59 2.12 -6.27 -16.73
N SER A 60 1.75 -7.17 -15.81
CA SER A 60 0.53 -7.04 -15.02
C SER A 60 0.61 -5.94 -13.96
N GLU A 61 1.83 -5.54 -13.60
CA GLU A 61 2.13 -4.45 -12.67
C GLU A 61 2.49 -3.13 -13.37
N ALA A 62 2.50 -3.14 -14.72
CA ALA A 62 2.72 -1.97 -15.54
C ALA A 62 1.40 -1.24 -15.81
N VAL A 63 1.39 0.07 -15.60
CA VAL A 63 0.27 0.94 -15.99
C VAL A 63 0.76 1.91 -17.05
N GLU A 64 0.11 1.86 -18.22
CA GLU A 64 0.40 2.73 -19.35
C GLU A 64 -0.72 3.74 -19.54
N PHE A 65 -0.35 5.01 -19.63
CA PHE A 65 -1.30 6.08 -19.88
C PHE A 65 -0.62 7.26 -20.57
N ARG A 66 -1.45 8.16 -21.09
CA ARG A 66 -1.00 9.39 -21.74
C ARG A 66 -1.46 10.60 -20.95
N LEU A 67 -0.52 11.46 -20.58
CA LEU A 67 -0.82 12.75 -19.94
C LEU A 67 -0.13 13.84 -20.73
N TYR A 68 -0.93 14.85 -21.11
CA TYR A 68 -0.45 16.00 -21.88
C TYR A 68 0.30 15.57 -23.15
N GLY A 69 -0.25 14.62 -23.91
CA GLY A 69 0.37 14.16 -25.15
C GLY A 69 1.61 13.25 -24.98
N PHE A 70 2.09 13.02 -23.75
CA PHE A 70 3.23 12.15 -23.47
C PHE A 70 2.80 10.80 -22.88
N ASN A 71 3.41 9.72 -23.36
CA ASN A 71 3.21 8.39 -22.80
C ASN A 71 4.02 8.22 -21.52
N TYR A 72 3.41 7.55 -20.55
CA TYR A 72 4.03 7.14 -19.30
C TYR A 72 3.75 5.66 -19.09
N THR A 73 4.80 4.94 -18.71
CA THR A 73 4.71 3.58 -18.20
C THR A 73 5.24 3.61 -16.78
N ILE A 74 4.37 3.32 -15.82
CA ILE A 74 4.73 3.31 -14.39
C ILE A 74 4.52 1.92 -13.81
N TYR A 75 5.29 1.59 -12.78
CA TYR A 75 4.92 0.52 -11.87
C TYR A 75 3.87 1.06 -10.90
N SER A 76 2.80 0.31 -10.64
CA SER A 76 1.82 0.69 -9.63
C SER A 76 1.17 -0.54 -9.02
N HIS A 77 1.30 -0.69 -7.70
CA HIS A 77 0.69 -1.80 -6.96
C HIS A 77 -0.07 -1.30 -5.73
N SER A 78 -1.19 -1.97 -5.41
CA SER A 78 -2.00 -1.70 -4.22
C SER A 78 -2.06 -2.94 -3.32
N TYR A 79 -1.39 -2.89 -2.18
CA TYR A 79 -1.42 -3.94 -1.18
C TYR A 79 -2.69 -3.83 -0.32
N LEU A 80 -3.73 -4.55 -0.72
CA LEU A 80 -4.95 -4.70 0.09
C LEU A 80 -4.62 -5.39 1.42
N CYS A 81 -5.31 -5.01 2.50
CA CYS A 81 -5.09 -5.52 3.85
C CYS A 81 -3.75 -5.11 4.51
N TYR A 82 -3.03 -4.19 3.88
CA TYR A 82 -1.80 -3.57 4.40
C TYR A 82 -1.96 -2.07 4.70
N GLY A 83 -3.19 -1.54 4.60
CA GLY A 83 -3.51 -0.23 5.19
C GLY A 83 -3.45 -0.28 6.71
N GLN A 84 -3.33 0.88 7.34
CA GLN A 84 -3.05 1.02 8.77
C GLN A 84 -4.01 0.21 9.65
N ASN A 85 -5.33 0.38 9.49
CA ASN A 85 -6.33 -0.29 10.32
C ASN A 85 -6.31 -1.81 10.10
N GLN A 86 -6.24 -2.26 8.84
CA GLN A 86 -6.26 -3.69 8.54
C GLN A 86 -4.97 -4.40 8.95
N ALA A 87 -3.81 -3.77 8.77
CA ALA A 87 -2.54 -4.26 9.28
C ALA A 87 -2.58 -4.37 10.82
N PHE A 88 -3.17 -3.39 11.49
CA PHE A 88 -3.35 -3.42 12.94
C PHE A 88 -4.24 -4.59 13.41
N GLN A 89 -5.39 -4.80 12.75
CA GLN A 89 -6.27 -5.93 13.04
C GLN A 89 -5.56 -7.29 12.82
N ARG A 90 -4.71 -7.39 11.80
CA ARG A 90 -3.87 -8.59 11.58
C ARG A 90 -2.85 -8.81 12.70
N VAL A 91 -2.26 -7.75 13.25
CA VAL A 91 -1.37 -7.84 14.42
C VAL A 91 -2.12 -8.30 15.66
N ILE A 92 -3.30 -7.74 15.94
CA ILE A 92 -4.15 -8.20 17.06
C ILE A 92 -4.45 -9.70 16.88
N ARG A 93 -4.83 -10.12 15.68
CA ARG A 93 -5.11 -11.53 15.36
C ARG A 93 -3.92 -12.45 15.64
N LEU A 94 -2.70 -12.03 15.29
CA LEU A 94 -1.47 -12.77 15.59
C LEU A 94 -1.21 -12.88 17.09
N ILE A 95 -1.50 -11.84 17.86
CA ILE A 95 -1.33 -11.79 19.31
C ILE A 95 -2.35 -12.72 20.00
N LEU A 96 -3.61 -12.70 19.55
CA LEU A 96 -4.69 -13.54 20.10
C LEU A 96 -4.50 -15.03 19.82
N ASN A 97 -3.88 -15.42 18.70
CA ASN A 97 -3.53 -16.83 18.45
C ASN A 97 -2.55 -17.42 19.47
N GLY A 98 -1.86 -16.59 20.26
CA GLY A 98 -0.83 -17.02 21.22
C GLY A 98 -1.32 -17.22 22.66
N GLY A 99 -2.59 -16.97 22.99
CA GLY A 99 -3.07 -17.02 24.38
C GLY A 99 -4.53 -17.42 24.53
N THR A 100 -4.84 -18.12 25.62
CA THR A 100 -6.20 -18.48 26.06
C THR A 100 -6.68 -17.62 27.24
N SER A 101 -6.03 -16.49 27.49
CA SER A 101 -6.29 -15.64 28.65
C SER A 101 -7.28 -14.53 28.30
N ASP A 102 -8.12 -14.15 29.27
CA ASP A 102 -9.05 -13.03 29.18
C ASP A 102 -8.34 -11.67 29.02
N GLU A 103 -7.05 -11.61 29.39
CA GLU A 103 -6.18 -10.46 29.16
C GLU A 103 -4.95 -10.82 28.33
N VAL A 104 -4.69 -10.03 27.27
CA VAL A 104 -3.56 -10.27 26.38
C VAL A 104 -2.72 -9.00 26.22
N ALA A 105 -1.40 -9.14 26.38
CA ALA A 105 -0.48 -8.02 26.27
C ALA A 105 -0.34 -7.52 24.80
N HIS A 106 -0.58 -6.23 24.58
CA HIS A 106 -0.43 -5.58 23.28
C HIS A 106 0.83 -4.69 23.25
N PRO A 107 1.89 -5.08 22.50
CA PRO A 107 3.16 -4.36 22.53
C PRO A 107 3.08 -2.96 21.90
N CYS A 108 2.20 -2.77 20.92
CA CYS A 108 2.08 -1.49 20.21
C CYS A 108 1.20 -0.45 20.92
N TYR A 109 0.35 -0.88 21.85
CA TYR A 109 -0.50 0.06 22.57
C TYR A 109 0.29 0.80 23.65
N PRO A 110 -0.05 2.08 23.93
CA PRO A 110 0.56 2.83 25.02
C PRO A 110 0.47 2.06 26.33
N LYS A 111 1.51 2.16 27.18
CA LYS A 111 1.55 1.45 28.45
C LYS A 111 0.34 1.81 29.32
N GLY A 112 -0.42 0.82 29.77
CA GLY A 112 -1.60 1.00 30.62
C GLY A 112 -2.90 1.28 29.87
N TYR A 113 -2.86 1.49 28.55
CA TYR A 113 -4.06 1.53 27.72
C TYR A 113 -4.75 0.17 27.72
N GLN A 114 -6.07 0.15 27.79
CA GLN A 114 -6.87 -1.06 27.77
C GLN A 114 -7.99 -0.93 26.74
N GLU A 115 -8.21 -1.99 25.99
CA GLU A 115 -9.32 -2.08 25.03
C GLU A 115 -9.91 -3.47 25.06
N MET A 116 -11.24 -3.57 25.13
CA MET A 116 -11.94 -4.84 25.03
C MET A 116 -12.28 -5.11 23.56
N VAL A 117 -11.83 -6.24 23.03
CA VAL A 117 -12.12 -6.69 21.67
C VAL A 117 -12.95 -7.97 21.68
N GLN A 118 -13.95 -8.03 20.79
CA GLN A 118 -14.72 -9.25 20.57
C GLN A 118 -14.01 -10.12 19.54
N THR A 119 -13.67 -11.37 19.88
CA THR A 119 -13.04 -12.28 18.90
C THR A 119 -13.92 -12.55 17.68
N ALA A 120 -15.25 -12.44 17.83
CA ALA A 120 -16.22 -12.57 16.74
C ALA A 120 -16.15 -11.43 15.71
N SER A 121 -15.65 -10.24 16.08
CA SER A 121 -15.56 -9.10 15.14
C SER A 121 -14.59 -9.35 13.99
N PHE A 122 -13.65 -10.29 14.17
CA PHE A 122 -12.70 -10.72 13.15
C PHE A 122 -13.32 -11.67 12.12
N SER A 123 -14.41 -12.37 12.44
CA SER A 123 -15.00 -13.42 11.59
C SER A 123 -15.58 -12.90 10.26
N GLY A 124 -15.86 -11.60 10.16
CA GLY A 124 -16.33 -10.94 8.93
C GLY A 124 -15.26 -10.14 8.18
N ASN A 125 -14.03 -10.07 8.71
CA ASN A 125 -12.98 -9.25 8.10
C ASN A 125 -12.13 -10.09 7.13
N PRO A 126 -12.15 -9.82 5.81
CA PRO A 126 -11.39 -10.61 4.83
C PRO A 126 -9.86 -10.49 5.01
N CYS A 127 -9.39 -9.47 5.72
CA CYS A 127 -7.96 -9.23 5.97
C CYS A 127 -7.41 -10.02 7.16
N ALA A 128 -8.27 -10.45 8.07
CA ALA A 128 -7.89 -11.25 9.21
C ALA A 128 -8.29 -12.71 8.96
N LYS A 129 -7.33 -13.64 9.03
CA LYS A 129 -7.67 -15.07 8.93
C LYS A 129 -8.68 -15.43 10.04
N PRO A 130 -9.69 -16.27 9.74
CA PRO A 130 -10.64 -16.74 10.75
C PRO A 130 -9.93 -17.32 11.98
N LEU A 131 -10.56 -17.21 13.14
CA LEU A 131 -10.15 -17.97 14.32
C LEU A 131 -10.36 -19.46 14.09
N PRO A 132 -9.51 -20.34 14.66
CA PRO A 132 -9.82 -21.77 14.71
C PRO A 132 -11.22 -21.95 15.31
N SER A 133 -11.97 -22.93 14.82
CA SER A 133 -13.34 -23.23 15.26
C SER A 133 -13.46 -23.55 16.76
N THR A 134 -12.33 -23.81 17.44
CA THR A 134 -12.23 -24.04 18.89
C THR A 134 -12.06 -22.76 19.70
N ALA A 135 -11.87 -21.60 19.07
CA ALA A 135 -11.77 -20.34 19.78
C ALA A 135 -13.16 -19.87 20.18
N SER A 136 -13.39 -19.73 21.47
CA SER A 136 -14.62 -19.15 22.02
C SER A 136 -14.83 -17.72 21.48
N SER A 137 -16.09 -17.39 21.21
CA SER A 137 -16.57 -16.03 20.96
C SER A 137 -16.53 -15.23 22.27
N ALA A 138 -15.32 -15.01 22.79
CA ALA A 138 -15.06 -14.35 24.06
C ALA A 138 -14.66 -12.89 23.85
N ASN A 139 -14.94 -12.08 24.87
CA ASN A 139 -14.37 -10.75 25.00
C ASN A 139 -12.95 -10.89 25.55
N VAL A 140 -11.97 -10.29 24.90
CA VAL A 140 -10.58 -10.28 25.35
C VAL A 140 -10.16 -8.84 25.60
N THR A 141 -9.51 -8.59 26.74
CA THR A 141 -8.96 -7.28 27.07
C THR A 141 -7.51 -7.20 26.61
N LEU A 142 -7.22 -6.29 25.67
CA LEU A 142 -5.88 -5.98 25.23
C LEU A 142 -5.25 -4.95 26.16
N VAL A 143 -4.10 -5.28 26.74
CA VAL A 143 -3.40 -4.39 27.69
C VAL A 143 -2.09 -3.89 27.08
N GLY A 144 -2.00 -2.58 26.87
CA GLY A 144 -0.87 -1.92 26.26
C GLY A 144 0.41 -1.98 27.09
N LYS A 145 1.53 -2.31 26.44
CA LYS A 145 2.85 -2.42 27.06
C LYS A 145 3.85 -1.36 26.58
N GLY A 146 3.60 -0.69 25.45
CA GLY A 146 4.49 0.33 24.90
C GLY A 146 5.88 -0.21 24.51
N ASN A 147 5.97 -1.45 24.05
CA ASN A 147 7.24 -2.07 23.64
C ASN A 147 7.43 -1.94 22.12
N PHE A 148 8.21 -0.93 21.71
CA PHE A 148 8.45 -0.62 20.30
C PHE A 148 9.13 -1.77 19.53
N SER A 149 10.13 -2.41 20.12
CA SER A 149 10.86 -3.51 19.47
C SER A 149 9.95 -4.69 19.18
N LEU A 150 9.18 -5.14 20.17
CA LEU A 150 8.24 -6.24 20.00
C LEU A 150 7.08 -5.85 19.08
N CYS A 151 6.63 -4.59 19.13
CA CYS A 151 5.62 -4.08 18.20
C CYS A 151 6.10 -4.20 16.74
N ARG A 152 7.31 -3.74 16.46
CA ARG A 152 7.94 -3.85 15.14
C ARG A 152 8.07 -5.30 14.68
N GLU A 153 8.42 -6.22 15.57
CA GLU A 153 8.48 -7.65 15.25
C GLU A 153 7.11 -8.23 14.88
N LYS A 154 6.05 -7.88 15.62
CA LYS A 154 4.68 -8.31 15.29
C LYS A 154 4.21 -7.77 13.95
N PHE A 155 4.52 -6.51 13.63
CA PHE A 155 4.25 -5.97 12.29
C PHE A 155 5.07 -6.66 11.21
N LYS A 156 6.36 -6.96 11.43
CA LYS A 156 7.13 -7.74 10.44
C LYS A 156 6.52 -9.11 10.16
N ALA A 157 5.97 -9.75 11.18
CA ALA A 157 5.37 -11.09 11.06
C ALA A 157 4.09 -11.14 10.20
N ILE A 158 3.44 -10.00 9.92
CA ILE A 158 2.30 -9.99 8.98
C ILE A 158 2.73 -9.95 7.51
N PHE A 159 4.00 -9.68 7.19
CA PHE A 159 4.50 -9.68 5.82
C PHE A 159 5.07 -11.05 5.45
N ASN A 160 4.65 -11.58 4.31
CA ASN A 160 5.20 -12.82 3.78
C ASN A 160 6.28 -12.55 2.73
N PHE A 161 7.53 -12.90 3.02
CA PHE A 161 8.63 -12.78 2.06
C PHE A 161 9.00 -14.12 1.40
N SER A 162 8.41 -15.24 1.83
CA SER A 162 8.77 -16.56 1.31
C SER A 162 8.32 -16.79 -0.14
N GLY A 163 7.32 -16.03 -0.62
CA GLY A 163 6.86 -16.06 -2.01
C GLY A 163 7.77 -15.33 -3.00
N CYS A 164 8.77 -14.56 -2.53
CA CYS A 164 9.67 -13.80 -3.39
C CYS A 164 10.77 -14.69 -3.98
N ARG A 165 10.65 -15.07 -5.26
CA ARG A 165 11.65 -15.89 -5.97
C ARG A 165 12.90 -15.11 -6.35
N ASP A 166 12.74 -13.84 -6.74
CA ASP A 166 13.83 -12.90 -6.97
C ASP A 166 13.84 -11.84 -5.86
N PRO A 167 14.79 -11.90 -4.91
CA PRO A 167 14.90 -10.91 -3.83
C PRO A 167 15.21 -9.50 -4.33
N SER A 168 15.74 -9.35 -5.55
CA SER A 168 16.12 -8.06 -6.11
C SER A 168 14.96 -7.30 -6.76
N SER A 169 13.82 -7.98 -6.96
CA SER A 169 12.65 -7.47 -7.68
C SER A 169 11.31 -7.92 -7.04
N CYS A 170 11.23 -7.93 -5.71
CA CYS A 170 10.01 -8.30 -4.97
C CYS A 170 9.71 -7.29 -3.87
N GLY A 171 8.42 -6.94 -3.71
CA GLY A 171 7.94 -6.18 -2.55
C GLY A 171 7.73 -7.11 -1.35
N PHE A 172 6.57 -7.75 -1.32
CA PHE A 172 6.19 -8.82 -0.39
C PHE A 172 4.99 -9.59 -0.95
N GLU A 173 4.58 -10.69 -0.29
CA GLU A 173 3.51 -11.60 -0.76
C GLU A 173 3.77 -12.20 -2.15
N GLY A 174 5.05 -12.28 -2.55
CA GLY A 174 5.44 -12.75 -3.89
C GLY A 174 5.12 -11.76 -5.02
N ILE A 175 4.73 -10.53 -4.69
CA ILE A 175 4.43 -9.49 -5.67
C ILE A 175 5.72 -8.91 -6.23
N TYR A 176 5.82 -8.89 -7.56
CA TYR A 176 6.89 -8.24 -8.28
C TYR A 176 6.95 -6.75 -7.94
N GLN A 177 8.15 -6.24 -7.67
CA GLN A 177 8.39 -4.81 -7.49
C GLN A 177 9.77 -4.47 -8.06
N PRO A 178 9.87 -3.58 -9.07
CA PRO A 178 11.16 -3.14 -9.55
C PRO A 178 11.91 -2.36 -8.47
N ARG A 179 13.22 -2.19 -8.64
CA ARG A 179 14.01 -1.35 -7.73
C ARG A 179 13.44 0.07 -7.70
N VAL A 180 13.16 0.56 -6.49
CA VAL A 180 12.67 1.92 -6.28
C VAL A 180 13.66 2.93 -6.88
N ASN A 181 13.11 3.94 -7.55
CA ASN A 181 13.89 4.92 -8.28
C ASN A 181 13.29 6.32 -8.11
N GLY A 182 14.14 7.33 -8.02
CA GLY A 182 13.73 8.72 -7.89
C GLY A 182 13.29 9.13 -6.48
N LYS A 183 12.58 10.26 -6.40
CA LYS A 183 12.06 10.84 -5.15
C LYS A 183 10.58 10.47 -5.00
N PHE A 184 10.09 10.38 -3.76
CA PHE A 184 8.72 9.99 -3.46
C PHE A 184 8.01 11.06 -2.61
N LEU A 185 6.72 11.24 -2.85
CA LEU A 185 5.80 11.84 -1.90
C LEU A 185 5.13 10.73 -1.10
N VAL A 186 4.95 10.98 0.20
CA VAL A 186 4.29 10.04 1.11
C VAL A 186 3.02 10.70 1.63
N GLY A 187 1.88 10.20 1.17
CA GLY A 187 0.56 10.47 1.73
C GLY A 187 0.19 9.37 2.71
N GLY A 188 -0.50 9.71 3.79
CA GLY A 188 -0.91 8.72 4.76
C GLY A 188 -2.06 9.17 5.64
N TYR A 189 -2.93 8.21 5.91
CA TYR A 189 -3.97 8.29 6.93
C TYR A 189 -3.31 8.15 8.31
N ALA A 190 -3.44 9.19 9.13
CA ALA A 190 -3.06 9.15 10.53
C ALA A 190 -4.34 9.18 11.36
N ASN A 191 -4.80 8.02 11.83
CA ASN A 191 -5.71 8.04 12.97
C ASN A 191 -4.91 8.45 14.22
N LYS A 192 -5.41 9.46 14.92
CA LYS A 192 -5.04 9.72 16.32
C LYS A 192 -5.36 8.44 17.10
N PHE A 193 -4.33 7.86 17.72
CA PHE A 193 -4.52 6.95 18.84
C PHE A 193 -5.29 7.67 19.96
#